data_AF-A0A8J2ZMU2-F1
#
_entry.id   AF-A0A8J2ZMU2-F1
#
_cell.length_a   1.000
_cell.length_b   1.000
_cell.length_c   1.000
_cell.angle_alpha   90.00
_cell.angle_beta   90.00
_cell.angle_gamma   90.00
#
_symmetry.space_group_name_H-M   'P 1'
#
loop_
_entity.id
_entity.type
_entity.pdbx_description
1 polymer ?
#
loop_
_entity_poly.entity_id
_entity_poly.type
_entity_poly.pdbx_seq_one_letter_code
_entity_poly.pdbx_strand_id
1 'polypeptide(L)'
;MTRWKRMTGWKLWAGGALAALVIGGNAFYWLGVYNIAASKPHLPGVGVVLHQYLRNVVTTRGWGVEVPEHVNLDDEGLIRLGAGHFATGCMTCHGAPGIPRNPVVQGMQPAPPMLSGDYDAPEYWWIARHGFKYTGMPSWPGEGRDDEPWALAAFLSRYETFDRAAFEDAAFGGAYNSAGVRFGGLPGAIAPDQGCARCHGEDGQGRDGTAPRLAGQSAEWLRAVLEAYAEGHRESGFMEPLAAPLSEDTRIGIAARYSQMEPLWQGTPLPMGNAERGAELAQRGDEHADLASCASCHEGGGDDGLAPRRDDTPRIAGQDGYWIYNWLKMYRDGPVPTTPRAHLMEAAAKPLTDEDIADIAAYYARLRPMIETR
;
A
#
# COMPACT_ATOMS: atom_id res chain seq x y z
N MET A 1 23.02 -65.80 24.07
CA MET A 1 23.73 -64.49 24.10
C MET A 1 23.89 -63.96 22.66
N THR A 2 22.86 -63.43 22.01
CA THR A 2 22.99 -63.00 20.58
C THR A 2 22.18 -61.76 20.18
N ARG A 3 21.47 -61.09 21.11
CA ARG A 3 20.65 -59.91 20.78
C ARG A 3 21.36 -58.56 20.99
N TRP A 4 22.49 -58.52 21.71
CA TRP A 4 23.14 -57.26 22.10
C TRP A 4 24.15 -56.71 21.07
N LYS A 5 24.70 -57.54 20.17
CA LYS A 5 25.71 -57.11 19.18
C LYS A 5 25.15 -56.39 17.94
N ARG A 6 23.82 -56.43 17.69
CA ARG A 6 23.20 -55.74 16.54
C ARG A 6 22.80 -54.28 16.83
N MET A 7 22.57 -53.91 18.10
CA MET A 7 22.17 -52.54 18.47
C MET A 7 23.32 -51.52 18.44
N THR A 8 24.58 -51.96 18.49
CA THR A 8 25.77 -51.10 18.47
C THR A 8 26.21 -50.70 17.06
N GLY A 9 25.96 -51.55 16.05
CA GLY A 9 26.31 -51.26 14.65
C GLY A 9 25.56 -50.06 14.09
N TRP A 10 24.23 -50.01 14.23
CA TRP A 10 23.41 -48.89 13.73
C TRP A 10 23.83 -47.53 14.28
N LYS A 11 24.19 -47.47 15.58
CA LYS A 11 24.64 -46.23 16.21
C LYS A 11 25.98 -45.73 15.67
N LEU A 12 26.90 -46.64 15.35
CA LEU A 12 28.18 -46.30 14.72
C LEU A 12 28.00 -45.84 13.27
N TRP A 13 27.12 -46.49 12.51
CA TRP A 13 26.76 -46.06 11.16
C TRP A 13 26.05 -44.71 11.13
N ALA A 14 25.10 -44.50 12.04
CA ALA A 14 24.40 -43.22 12.19
C ALA A 14 25.34 -42.09 12.63
N GLY A 15 26.25 -42.36 13.57
CA GLY A 15 27.27 -41.40 14.01
C GLY A 15 28.27 -41.05 12.91
N GLY A 16 28.73 -42.05 12.15
CA GLY A 16 29.60 -41.84 10.99
C GLY A 16 28.92 -41.05 9.88
N ALA A 17 27.65 -41.36 9.57
CA ALA A 17 26.86 -40.61 8.59
C ALA A 17 26.66 -39.14 8.99
N LEU A 18 26.36 -38.89 10.28
CA LEU A 18 26.22 -37.53 10.79
C LEU A 18 27.55 -36.77 10.74
N ALA A 19 28.67 -37.40 11.12
CA ALA A 19 29.99 -36.77 11.03
C ALA A 19 30.36 -36.45 9.57
N ALA A 20 30.08 -37.35 8.63
CA ALA A 20 30.29 -37.11 7.21
C ALA A 20 29.42 -35.95 6.68
N LEU A 21 28.15 -35.86 7.10
CA LEU A 21 27.28 -34.74 6.76
C LEU A 21 27.80 -33.41 7.33
N VAL A 22 28.28 -33.40 8.57
CA VAL A 22 28.83 -32.19 9.20
C VAL A 22 30.11 -31.75 8.50
N ILE A 23 31.06 -32.66 8.26
CA ILE A 23 32.32 -32.35 7.58
C ILE A 23 32.04 -31.91 6.14
N GLY A 24 31.20 -32.65 5.41
CA GLY A 24 30.81 -32.32 4.04
C GLY A 24 30.09 -30.98 3.96
N GLY A 25 29.18 -30.70 4.89
CA GLY A 25 28.49 -29.41 4.98
C GLY A 25 29.44 -28.25 5.31
N ASN A 26 30.38 -28.43 6.24
CA ASN A 26 31.39 -27.42 6.55
C ASN A 26 32.31 -27.15 5.34
N ALA A 27 32.76 -28.20 4.65
CA ALA A 27 33.55 -28.08 3.44
C ALA A 27 32.77 -27.35 2.33
N PHE A 28 31.50 -27.70 2.12
CA PHE A 28 30.63 -27.03 1.14
C PHE A 28 30.50 -25.52 1.43
N TYR A 29 30.28 -25.17 2.71
CA TYR A 29 30.17 -23.78 3.16
C TYR A 29 31.48 -23.00 2.95
N TRP A 30 32.60 -23.51 3.47
CA TRP A 30 33.87 -22.77 3.45
C TRP A 30 34.58 -22.77 2.10
N LEU A 31 34.38 -23.80 1.27
CA LEU A 31 34.99 -23.89 -0.05
C LEU A 31 34.16 -23.19 -1.14
N GLY A 32 32.93 -22.74 -0.83
CA GLY A 32 32.10 -21.99 -1.76
C GLY A 32 31.83 -22.74 -3.06
N VAL A 33 31.68 -24.07 -3.00
CA VAL A 33 31.57 -24.93 -4.19
C VAL A 33 30.32 -24.65 -5.03
N TYR A 34 29.33 -23.98 -4.44
CA TYR A 34 28.12 -23.56 -5.12
C TYR A 34 28.33 -22.21 -5.82
N ASN A 35 28.15 -22.21 -7.14
CA ASN A 35 28.28 -21.00 -7.95
C ASN A 35 27.08 -20.06 -7.73
N ILE A 36 27.34 -18.89 -7.16
CA ILE A 36 26.32 -17.86 -6.87
C ILE A 36 26.16 -16.82 -7.98
N ALA A 37 26.87 -16.95 -9.10
CA ALA A 37 26.75 -16.01 -10.20
C ALA A 37 25.36 -16.15 -10.87
N ALA A 38 24.60 -15.06 -10.95
CA ALA A 38 23.29 -15.03 -11.59
C ALA A 38 23.31 -15.40 -13.08
N SER A 39 24.49 -15.34 -13.72
CA SER A 39 24.69 -15.81 -15.10
C SER A 39 24.73 -17.33 -15.24
N LYS A 40 24.65 -18.09 -14.14
CA LYS A 40 24.61 -19.55 -14.12
C LYS A 40 23.29 -20.04 -13.50
N PRO A 41 22.66 -21.07 -14.08
CA PRO A 41 21.45 -21.64 -13.51
C PRO A 41 21.75 -22.34 -12.19
N HIS A 42 20.72 -22.49 -11.36
CA HIS A 42 20.77 -23.38 -10.21
C HIS A 42 21.15 -24.82 -10.62
N LEU A 43 21.63 -25.61 -9.66
CA LEU A 43 21.80 -27.05 -9.86
C LEU A 43 20.48 -27.68 -10.35
N PRO A 44 20.54 -28.74 -11.20
CA PRO A 44 19.34 -29.37 -11.73
C PRO A 44 18.30 -29.71 -10.65
N GLY A 45 17.05 -29.32 -10.88
CA GLY A 45 15.93 -29.56 -9.96
C GLY A 45 15.78 -28.53 -8.82
N VAL A 46 16.83 -27.83 -8.40
CA VAL A 46 16.76 -26.85 -7.29
C VAL A 46 15.74 -25.75 -7.57
N GLY A 47 15.77 -25.15 -8.76
CA GLY A 47 14.81 -24.10 -9.12
C GLY A 47 13.35 -24.58 -9.10
N VAL A 48 13.10 -25.83 -9.51
CA VAL A 48 11.75 -26.43 -9.51
C VAL A 48 11.25 -26.62 -8.08
N VAL A 49 12.10 -27.17 -7.20
CA VAL A 49 11.76 -27.39 -5.79
C VAL A 49 11.50 -26.07 -5.08
N LEU A 50 12.36 -25.06 -5.29
CA LEU A 50 12.19 -23.74 -4.69
C LEU A 50 10.90 -23.05 -5.16
N HIS A 51 10.61 -23.11 -6.47
CA HIS A 51 9.39 -22.52 -7.03
C HIS A 51 8.12 -23.22 -6.54
N GLN A 52 8.13 -24.55 -6.44
CA GLN A 52 7.01 -25.29 -5.88
C GLN A 52 6.82 -25.00 -4.39
N TYR A 53 7.91 -24.91 -3.62
CA TYR A 53 7.83 -24.54 -2.21
C TYR A 53 7.26 -23.13 -2.04
N LEU A 54 7.67 -22.17 -2.88
CA LEU A 54 7.11 -20.81 -2.88
C LEU A 54 5.59 -20.85 -3.09
N ARG A 55 5.10 -21.56 -4.10
CA ARG A 55 3.65 -21.71 -4.34
C ARG A 55 2.93 -22.30 -3.14
N ASN A 56 3.44 -23.40 -2.57
CA ASN A 56 2.84 -24.03 -1.40
C ASN A 56 2.78 -23.06 -0.20
N VAL A 57 3.85 -22.28 0.01
CA VAL A 57 3.89 -21.28 1.09
C VAL A 57 2.85 -20.19 0.84
N VAL A 58 2.79 -19.63 -0.36
CA VAL A 58 1.79 -18.60 -0.71
C VAL A 58 0.38 -19.12 -0.43
N THR A 59 0.02 -20.28 -0.97
CA THR A 59 -1.31 -20.87 -0.76
C THR A 59 -1.61 -21.14 0.71
N THR A 60 -0.67 -21.73 1.43
CA THR A 60 -0.86 -22.02 2.87
C THR A 60 -1.00 -20.74 3.69
N ARG A 61 -0.30 -19.67 3.31
CA ARG A 61 -0.33 -18.39 4.02
C ARG A 61 -1.53 -17.53 3.63
N GLY A 62 -2.02 -17.67 2.39
CA GLY A 62 -3.25 -17.04 1.91
C GLY A 62 -4.50 -17.52 2.66
N TRP A 63 -4.52 -18.77 3.16
CA TRP A 63 -5.65 -19.29 3.95
C TRP A 63 -6.00 -18.50 5.22
N GLY A 64 -5.04 -17.76 5.77
CA GLY A 64 -5.25 -16.91 6.95
C GLY A 64 -5.55 -15.44 6.63
N VAL A 65 -5.66 -15.09 5.35
CA VAL A 65 -5.90 -13.71 4.90
C VAL A 65 -7.37 -13.60 4.51
N GLU A 66 -8.13 -12.85 5.29
CA GLU A 66 -9.53 -12.55 5.01
C GLU A 66 -9.63 -11.18 4.35
N VAL A 67 -10.42 -11.09 3.25
CA VAL A 67 -10.76 -9.80 2.64
C VAL A 67 -11.58 -9.01 3.66
N PRO A 68 -11.13 -7.83 4.10
CA PRO A 68 -11.90 -7.02 5.03
C PRO A 68 -13.26 -6.65 4.43
N GLU A 69 -14.31 -6.58 5.25
CA GLU A 69 -15.69 -6.28 4.80
C GLU A 69 -15.79 -4.97 3.97
N HIS A 70 -14.96 -4.00 4.31
CA HIS A 70 -14.90 -2.69 3.66
C HIS A 70 -14.13 -2.69 2.33
N VAL A 71 -13.46 -3.79 1.97
CA VAL A 71 -12.69 -3.92 0.72
C VAL A 71 -13.55 -4.59 -0.34
N ASN A 72 -13.97 -3.81 -1.33
CA ASN A 72 -14.60 -4.33 -2.53
C ASN A 72 -13.55 -4.54 -3.64
N LEU A 73 -13.20 -5.80 -3.93
CA LEU A 73 -12.21 -6.15 -4.95
C LEU A 73 -12.65 -5.83 -6.38
N ASP A 74 -13.96 -5.63 -6.59
CA ASP A 74 -14.54 -5.28 -7.89
C ASP A 74 -14.69 -3.76 -8.06
N ASP A 75 -14.28 -2.96 -7.07
CA ASP A 75 -14.31 -1.51 -7.13
C ASP A 75 -13.32 -0.98 -8.18
N GLU A 76 -13.83 -0.19 -9.13
CA GLU A 76 -13.02 0.35 -10.23
C GLU A 76 -11.93 1.30 -9.74
N GLY A 77 -12.19 2.05 -8.66
CA GLY A 77 -11.22 2.94 -8.03
C GLY A 77 -10.06 2.17 -7.42
N LEU A 78 -10.36 1.09 -6.69
CA LEU A 78 -9.37 0.22 -6.05
C LEU A 78 -8.50 -0.49 -7.10
N ILE A 79 -9.12 -1.02 -8.16
CA ILE A 79 -8.40 -1.62 -9.29
C ILE A 79 -7.49 -0.59 -9.96
N ARG A 80 -7.98 0.64 -10.18
CA ARG A 80 -7.20 1.73 -10.78
C ARG A 80 -6.03 2.16 -9.90
N LEU A 81 -6.24 2.30 -8.59
CA LEU A 81 -5.18 2.58 -7.62
C LEU A 81 -4.11 1.47 -7.66
N GLY A 82 -4.55 0.22 -7.72
CA GLY A 82 -3.69 -0.95 -7.89
C GLY A 82 -2.86 -0.88 -9.17
N ALA A 83 -3.47 -0.58 -10.31
CA ALA A 83 -2.79 -0.44 -11.60
C ALA A 83 -1.74 0.68 -11.58
N GLY A 84 -2.08 1.85 -11.02
CA GLY A 84 -1.15 2.98 -10.89
C GLY A 84 0.04 2.68 -10.00
N HIS A 85 -0.18 1.99 -8.87
CA HIS A 85 0.91 1.54 -8.01
C HIS A 85 1.76 0.46 -8.68
N PHE A 86 1.12 -0.53 -9.30
CA PHE A 86 1.78 -1.59 -10.06
C PHE A 86 2.72 -1.03 -11.12
N ALA A 87 2.27 -0.03 -11.89
CA ALA A 87 3.08 0.65 -12.90
C ALA A 87 4.33 1.35 -12.31
N THR A 88 4.28 1.75 -11.03
CA THR A 88 5.38 2.45 -10.36
C THR A 88 6.37 1.49 -9.73
N GLY A 89 5.87 0.53 -8.96
CA GLY A 89 6.69 -0.33 -8.11
C GLY A 89 6.97 -1.72 -8.68
N CYS A 90 6.07 -2.27 -9.49
CA CYS A 90 6.11 -3.68 -9.89
C CYS A 90 6.51 -3.86 -11.36
N MET A 91 6.02 -2.99 -12.25
CA MET A 91 6.12 -3.13 -13.70
C MET A 91 7.57 -3.21 -14.19
N THR A 92 8.50 -2.52 -13.54
CA THR A 92 9.93 -2.53 -13.89
C THR A 92 10.53 -3.93 -13.87
N CYS A 93 10.10 -4.76 -12.92
CA CYS A 93 10.57 -6.14 -12.78
C CYS A 93 9.63 -7.14 -13.48
N HIS A 94 8.31 -6.93 -13.37
CA HIS A 94 7.31 -7.92 -13.76
C HIS A 94 6.71 -7.71 -15.16
N GLY A 95 7.01 -6.60 -15.85
CA GLY A 95 6.26 -6.19 -17.03
C GLY A 95 4.84 -5.76 -16.64
N ALA A 96 3.93 -5.67 -17.61
CA ALA A 96 2.52 -5.33 -17.38
C ALA A 96 1.64 -5.98 -18.48
N PRO A 97 0.30 -5.94 -18.39
CA PRO A 97 -0.56 -6.47 -19.44
C PRO A 97 -0.20 -5.85 -20.81
N GLY A 98 0.15 -6.70 -21.78
CA GLY A 98 0.63 -6.28 -23.10
C GLY A 98 2.01 -5.56 -23.13
N ILE A 99 2.74 -5.53 -22.01
CA ILE A 99 4.07 -4.92 -21.88
C ILE A 99 5.09 -5.98 -21.43
N PRO A 100 6.13 -6.29 -22.24
CA PRO A 100 7.11 -7.32 -21.89
C PRO A 100 8.04 -6.89 -20.76
N ARG A 101 8.57 -7.87 -20.01
CA ARG A 101 9.61 -7.66 -18.99
C ARG A 101 10.88 -7.07 -19.57
N ASN A 102 11.56 -6.22 -18.80
CA ASN A 102 12.86 -5.68 -19.17
C ASN A 102 13.89 -6.84 -19.41
N PRO A 103 14.63 -6.85 -20.53
CA PRO A 103 15.65 -7.89 -20.78
C PRO A 103 16.70 -8.01 -19.67
N VAL A 104 17.03 -6.92 -18.98
CA VAL A 104 17.97 -6.92 -17.85
C VAL A 104 17.43 -7.74 -16.67
N VAL A 105 16.17 -7.53 -16.29
CA VAL A 105 15.57 -8.26 -15.15
C VAL A 105 15.28 -9.71 -15.51
N GLN A 106 15.11 -10.05 -16.80
CA GLN A 106 15.02 -11.44 -17.25
C GLN A 106 16.32 -12.24 -17.00
N GLY A 107 17.45 -11.57 -16.80
CA GLY A 107 18.72 -12.20 -16.41
C GLY A 107 18.84 -12.55 -14.92
N MET A 108 17.88 -12.17 -14.08
CA MET A 108 17.85 -12.53 -12.66
C MET A 108 17.60 -14.04 -12.48
N GLN A 109 18.05 -14.61 -11.36
CA GLN A 109 17.85 -16.01 -11.00
C GLN A 109 17.20 -16.13 -9.61
N PRO A 110 15.91 -16.50 -9.51
CA PRO A 110 14.98 -16.71 -10.63
C PRO A 110 14.60 -15.39 -11.33
N ALA A 111 14.22 -15.48 -12.60
CA ALA A 111 13.70 -14.32 -13.32
C ALA A 111 12.29 -13.96 -12.77
N PRO A 112 12.02 -12.69 -12.42
CA PRO A 112 10.70 -12.26 -11.94
C PRO A 112 9.62 -12.65 -12.96
N PRO A 113 8.58 -13.41 -12.60
CA PRO A 113 7.56 -13.87 -13.55
C PRO A 113 6.68 -12.70 -14.03
N MET A 114 6.01 -12.87 -15.17
CA MET A 114 4.80 -12.09 -15.43
C MET A 114 3.77 -12.46 -14.34
N LEU A 115 2.99 -11.49 -13.87
CA LEU A 115 2.02 -11.71 -12.78
C LEU A 115 0.62 -12.12 -13.26
N SER A 116 0.52 -12.58 -14.52
CA SER A 116 -0.65 -13.25 -15.11
C SER A 116 -0.75 -14.71 -14.64
N GLY A 117 -1.04 -14.95 -13.37
CA GLY A 117 -1.07 -16.30 -12.79
C GLY A 117 -2.36 -16.58 -12.04
N ASP A 118 -2.53 -17.85 -11.63
CA ASP A 118 -3.72 -18.33 -10.92
C ASP A 118 -3.57 -18.19 -9.40
N TYR A 119 -3.29 -16.98 -8.91
CA TYR A 119 -3.43 -16.70 -7.47
C TYR A 119 -4.79 -16.07 -7.20
N ASP A 120 -5.38 -16.36 -6.04
CA ASP A 120 -6.56 -15.63 -5.57
C ASP A 120 -6.16 -14.29 -4.90
N ALA A 121 -7.15 -13.45 -4.59
CA ALA A 121 -6.90 -12.14 -4.00
C ALA A 121 -6.17 -12.21 -2.64
N PRO A 122 -6.53 -13.10 -1.70
CA PRO A 122 -5.75 -13.34 -0.48
C PRO A 122 -4.28 -13.71 -0.72
N GLU A 123 -4.00 -14.58 -1.70
CA GLU A 123 -2.64 -14.94 -2.08
C GLU A 123 -1.88 -13.75 -2.69
N TYR A 124 -2.51 -12.99 -3.58
CA TYR A 124 -1.92 -11.76 -4.14
C TYR A 124 -1.62 -10.72 -3.06
N TRP A 125 -2.55 -10.52 -2.11
CA TRP A 125 -2.35 -9.63 -0.98
C TRP A 125 -1.14 -10.08 -0.15
N TRP A 126 -1.05 -11.37 0.17
CA TRP A 126 0.05 -11.91 0.97
C TRP A 126 1.40 -11.73 0.27
N ILE A 127 1.44 -12.01 -1.03
CA ILE A 127 2.62 -11.79 -1.88
C ILE A 127 3.03 -10.32 -1.86
N ALA A 128 2.10 -9.40 -2.13
CA ALA A 128 2.37 -7.96 -2.16
C ALA A 128 2.82 -7.44 -0.79
N ARG A 129 2.18 -7.90 0.28
CA ARG A 129 2.47 -7.48 1.66
C ARG A 129 3.88 -7.88 2.10
N HIS A 130 4.32 -9.09 1.77
CA HIS A 130 5.49 -9.70 2.39
C HIS A 130 6.69 -9.89 1.47
N GLY A 131 6.50 -9.96 0.16
CA GLY A 131 7.56 -10.27 -0.79
C GLY A 131 8.24 -11.62 -0.53
N PHE A 132 9.45 -11.80 -1.10
CA PHE A 132 10.21 -13.04 -0.92
C PHE A 132 11.69 -12.76 -0.65
N LYS A 133 12.18 -13.27 0.50
CA LYS A 133 13.58 -13.15 0.92
C LYS A 133 14.54 -13.67 -0.16
N TYR A 134 15.63 -12.95 -0.38
CA TYR A 134 16.70 -13.30 -1.33
C TYR A 134 16.28 -13.43 -2.81
N THR A 135 15.16 -12.83 -3.22
CA THR A 135 14.72 -12.82 -4.64
C THR A 135 14.84 -11.45 -5.31
N GLY A 136 15.06 -10.38 -4.53
CA GLY A 136 14.91 -9.00 -4.99
C GLY A 136 13.47 -8.48 -4.93
N MET A 137 12.49 -9.33 -4.62
CA MET A 137 11.10 -8.91 -4.37
C MET A 137 10.97 -8.31 -2.95
N PRO A 138 10.67 -7.00 -2.83
CA PRO A 138 10.53 -6.35 -1.53
C PRO A 138 9.19 -6.71 -0.87
N SER A 139 9.09 -6.49 0.44
CA SER A 139 7.83 -6.42 1.15
C SER A 139 7.19 -5.04 0.96
N TRP A 140 5.88 -4.94 1.17
CA TRP A 140 5.20 -3.66 1.27
C TRP A 140 5.79 -2.82 2.41
N PRO A 141 6.14 -1.54 2.19
CA PRO A 141 6.65 -0.69 3.26
C PRO A 141 5.51 -0.23 4.17
N GLY A 142 5.82 -0.04 5.44
CA GLY A 142 4.87 0.34 6.47
C GLY A 142 4.34 -0.82 7.32
N GLU A 143 4.52 -0.72 8.62
CA GLU A 143 3.81 -1.54 9.59
C GLU A 143 2.36 -1.01 9.71
N GLY A 144 1.38 -1.88 9.95
CA GLY A 144 -0.03 -1.48 10.09
C GLY A 144 -0.73 -0.90 8.85
N ARG A 145 -0.07 -0.79 7.68
CA ARG A 145 -0.67 -0.41 6.39
C ARG A 145 -1.18 -1.60 5.58
N ASP A 146 -1.81 -2.53 6.27
CA ASP A 146 -2.38 -3.76 5.69
C ASP A 146 -3.61 -3.47 4.79
N ASP A 147 -4.13 -2.24 4.86
CA ASP A 147 -5.15 -1.69 3.97
C ASP A 147 -4.66 -1.54 2.51
N GLU A 148 -3.39 -1.20 2.33
CA GLU A 148 -2.87 -0.76 1.03
C GLU A 148 -2.66 -1.90 0.00
N PRO A 149 -2.11 -3.08 0.37
CA PRO A 149 -1.85 -4.15 -0.61
C PRO A 149 -3.12 -4.70 -1.28
N TRP A 150 -4.31 -4.44 -0.74
CA TRP A 150 -5.57 -4.82 -1.35
C TRP A 150 -5.82 -4.16 -2.71
N ALA A 151 -5.28 -2.96 -2.95
CA ALA A 151 -5.36 -2.35 -4.28
C ALA A 151 -4.61 -3.18 -5.33
N LEU A 152 -3.42 -3.68 -4.98
CA LEU A 152 -2.68 -4.60 -5.86
C LEU A 152 -3.42 -5.92 -6.03
N ALA A 153 -3.97 -6.50 -4.95
CA ALA A 153 -4.74 -7.74 -5.05
C ALA A 153 -5.96 -7.58 -5.97
N ALA A 154 -6.69 -6.48 -5.88
CA ALA A 154 -7.83 -6.16 -6.75
C ALA A 154 -7.39 -6.06 -8.23
N PHE A 155 -6.34 -5.30 -8.52
CA PHE A 155 -5.79 -5.20 -9.87
C PHE A 155 -5.29 -6.55 -10.41
N LEU A 156 -4.50 -7.29 -9.62
CA LEU A 156 -3.90 -8.55 -10.04
C LEU A 156 -4.95 -9.64 -10.26
N SER A 157 -6.04 -9.64 -9.49
CA SER A 157 -7.20 -10.53 -9.71
C SER A 157 -7.91 -10.27 -11.05
N ARG A 158 -7.67 -9.11 -11.67
CA ARG A 158 -8.20 -8.72 -12.98
C ARG A 158 -7.11 -8.61 -14.05
N TYR A 159 -5.87 -8.97 -13.75
CA TYR A 159 -4.70 -8.71 -14.59
C TYR A 159 -4.89 -9.18 -16.04
N GLU A 160 -5.46 -10.37 -16.23
CA GLU A 160 -5.66 -10.97 -17.55
C GLU A 160 -6.78 -10.32 -18.37
N THR A 161 -7.66 -9.54 -17.74
CA THR A 161 -8.72 -8.79 -18.43
C THR A 161 -8.22 -7.50 -19.06
N PHE A 162 -7.03 -7.03 -18.67
CA PHE A 162 -6.41 -5.85 -19.21
C PHE A 162 -5.64 -6.19 -20.49
N ASP A 163 -5.91 -5.47 -21.57
CA ASP A 163 -4.92 -5.29 -22.62
C ASP A 163 -3.99 -4.12 -22.27
N ARG A 164 -3.04 -3.83 -23.16
CA ARG A 164 -2.09 -2.73 -22.96
C ARG A 164 -2.79 -1.37 -22.81
N ALA A 165 -3.77 -1.09 -23.66
CA ALA A 165 -4.43 0.22 -23.69
C ALA A 165 -5.28 0.44 -22.43
N ALA A 166 -6.02 -0.59 -22.02
CA ALA A 166 -6.78 -0.58 -20.78
C ALA A 166 -5.86 -0.40 -19.55
N PHE A 167 -4.70 -1.08 -19.53
CA PHE A 167 -3.75 -0.94 -18.43
C PHE A 167 -3.16 0.47 -18.38
N GLU A 168 -2.75 1.00 -19.53
CA GLU A 168 -2.17 2.35 -19.62
C GLU A 168 -3.18 3.42 -19.21
N ASP A 169 -4.45 3.29 -19.59
CA ASP A 169 -5.51 4.20 -19.13
C ASP A 169 -5.75 4.11 -17.62
N ALA A 170 -5.83 2.91 -17.07
CA ALA A 170 -6.00 2.73 -15.62
C ALA A 170 -4.78 3.23 -14.83
N ALA A 171 -3.57 2.93 -15.27
CA ALA A 171 -2.35 3.26 -14.55
C ALA A 171 -1.90 4.71 -14.71
N PHE A 172 -2.13 5.33 -15.88
CA PHE A 172 -1.60 6.64 -16.23
C PHE A 172 -2.68 7.70 -16.55
N GLY A 173 -3.93 7.28 -16.75
CA GLY A 173 -5.04 8.16 -17.18
C GLY A 173 -5.04 8.47 -18.68
N GLY A 174 -6.20 8.88 -19.20
CA GLY A 174 -6.42 9.12 -20.64
C GLY A 174 -5.63 10.27 -21.28
N ALA A 175 -4.94 11.10 -20.50
CA ALA A 175 -4.01 12.10 -21.02
C ALA A 175 -2.67 11.50 -21.47
N TYR A 176 -2.42 10.22 -21.16
CA TYR A 176 -1.22 9.52 -21.57
C TYR A 176 -1.26 9.12 -23.05
N ASN A 177 -0.34 9.67 -23.83
CA ASN A 177 -0.12 9.29 -25.23
C ASN A 177 1.38 9.10 -25.47
N SER A 178 1.87 7.86 -25.42
CA SER A 178 3.23 7.58 -25.86
C SER A 178 3.33 6.24 -26.58
N ALA A 179 4.01 6.24 -27.74
CA ALA A 179 4.22 5.05 -28.54
C ALA A 179 5.29 4.07 -28.00
N GLY A 180 6.00 4.41 -26.92
CA GLY A 180 7.10 3.63 -26.34
C GLY A 180 6.69 2.80 -25.12
N VAL A 181 7.37 1.69 -24.86
CA VAL A 181 7.26 0.94 -23.59
C VAL A 181 7.96 1.74 -22.48
N ARG A 182 7.22 2.15 -21.46
CA ARG A 182 7.80 2.78 -20.26
C ARG A 182 8.33 1.70 -19.33
N PHE A 183 9.61 1.79 -18.96
CA PHE A 183 10.12 1.09 -17.79
C PHE A 183 9.96 2.05 -16.60
N GLY A 184 9.16 1.66 -15.60
CA GLY A 184 9.07 2.40 -14.34
C GLY A 184 10.46 2.55 -13.72
N GLY A 185 10.77 3.70 -13.13
CA GLY A 185 12.05 3.90 -12.44
C GLY A 185 13.16 4.60 -13.24
N LEU A 186 12.88 5.16 -14.42
CA LEU A 186 13.73 6.22 -14.98
C LEU A 186 13.20 7.59 -14.53
N PRO A 187 13.95 8.34 -13.68
CA PRO A 187 13.60 9.72 -13.33
C PRO A 187 13.40 10.57 -14.60
N GLY A 188 12.28 11.31 -14.68
CA GLY A 188 12.01 12.28 -15.75
C GLY A 188 10.96 11.91 -16.80
N ALA A 189 10.30 10.74 -16.70
CA ALA A 189 9.28 10.33 -17.67
C ALA A 189 7.88 10.95 -17.43
N ILE A 190 7.62 11.42 -16.21
CA ILE A 190 6.41 12.17 -15.83
C ILE A 190 6.90 13.35 -14.99
N ALA A 191 6.42 14.56 -15.27
CA ALA A 191 6.72 15.70 -14.42
C ALA A 191 6.22 15.35 -12.99
N PRO A 192 7.01 15.57 -11.92
CA PRO A 192 6.65 15.12 -10.57
C PRO A 192 5.24 15.54 -10.12
N ASP A 193 4.77 16.70 -10.58
CA ASP A 193 3.42 17.22 -10.35
C ASP A 193 2.32 16.44 -11.10
N GLN A 194 2.59 15.94 -12.31
CA GLN A 194 1.70 15.06 -13.07
C GLN A 194 1.64 13.63 -12.49
N GLY A 195 2.64 13.20 -11.72
CA GLY A 195 2.63 11.92 -11.02
C GLY A 195 1.55 11.84 -9.93
N CYS A 196 1.15 12.99 -9.36
CA CYS A 196 0.15 13.07 -8.31
C CYS A 196 -1.28 12.86 -8.85
N ALA A 197 -1.57 13.46 -10.01
CA ALA A 197 -2.90 13.48 -10.62
C ALA A 197 -3.44 12.09 -11.01
N ARG A 198 -2.55 11.11 -11.22
CA ARG A 198 -2.93 9.73 -11.57
C ARG A 198 -3.87 9.10 -10.51
N CYS A 199 -3.61 9.40 -9.24
CA CYS A 199 -4.39 8.91 -8.09
C CYS A 199 -5.30 10.03 -7.56
N HIS A 200 -4.77 11.25 -7.41
CA HIS A 200 -5.48 12.36 -6.77
C HIS A 200 -6.38 13.18 -7.72
N GLY A 201 -6.43 12.85 -9.01
CA GLY A 201 -7.15 13.62 -10.03
C GLY A 201 -6.37 14.86 -10.50
N GLU A 202 -6.57 15.28 -11.74
CA GLU A 202 -5.97 16.53 -12.26
C GLU A 202 -6.50 17.78 -11.53
N ASP A 203 -7.73 17.66 -11.04
CA ASP A 203 -8.45 18.65 -10.23
C ASP A 203 -8.20 18.49 -8.73
N GLY A 204 -7.38 17.51 -8.30
CA GLY A 204 -7.09 17.25 -6.89
C GLY A 204 -8.29 16.72 -6.09
N GLN A 205 -9.37 16.29 -6.75
CA GLN A 205 -10.60 15.82 -6.11
C GLN A 205 -10.58 14.33 -5.75
N GLY A 206 -9.42 13.67 -5.83
CA GLY A 206 -9.34 12.22 -5.74
C GLY A 206 -9.92 11.55 -7.00
N ARG A 207 -9.69 10.25 -7.16
CA ARG A 207 -10.35 9.43 -8.18
C ARG A 207 -11.03 8.27 -7.48
N ASP A 208 -12.34 8.16 -7.67
CA ASP A 208 -13.16 7.00 -7.31
C ASP A 208 -12.93 6.50 -5.86
N GLY A 209 -12.73 7.44 -4.92
CA GLY A 209 -12.67 7.19 -3.48
C GLY A 209 -11.38 6.61 -2.90
N THR A 210 -10.41 6.18 -3.71
CA THR A 210 -9.26 5.45 -3.16
C THR A 210 -8.04 6.31 -2.82
N ALA A 211 -7.98 7.53 -3.36
CA ALA A 211 -6.96 8.52 -2.99
C ALA A 211 -7.61 9.76 -2.39
N PRO A 212 -7.03 10.36 -1.34
CA PRO A 212 -7.64 11.50 -0.69
C PRO A 212 -7.69 12.73 -1.59
N ARG A 213 -8.75 13.53 -1.42
CA ARG A 213 -8.87 14.89 -1.94
C ARG A 213 -7.76 15.78 -1.37
N LEU A 214 -7.09 16.51 -2.27
CA LEU A 214 -6.02 17.45 -1.97
C LEU A 214 -6.41 18.89 -2.29
N ALA A 215 -7.33 19.09 -3.24
CA ALA A 215 -7.77 20.41 -3.68
C ALA A 215 -8.38 21.23 -2.53
N GLY A 216 -7.89 22.45 -2.34
CA GLY A 216 -8.32 23.36 -1.28
C GLY A 216 -7.91 22.91 0.13
N GLN A 217 -7.06 21.90 0.27
CA GLN A 217 -6.45 21.54 1.55
C GLN A 217 -5.35 22.56 1.90
N SER A 218 -5.08 22.76 3.19
CA SER A 218 -4.02 23.67 3.63
C SER A 218 -2.66 23.31 3.01
N ALA A 219 -1.97 24.32 2.46
CA ALA A 219 -0.61 24.18 1.96
C ALA A 219 0.37 23.76 3.07
N GLU A 220 0.18 24.27 4.29
CA GLU A 220 1.03 23.91 5.43
C GLU A 220 0.88 22.42 5.77
N TRP A 221 -0.37 21.93 5.86
CA TRP A 221 -0.64 20.52 6.09
C TRP A 221 -0.11 19.64 4.97
N LEU A 222 -0.40 19.98 3.71
CA LEU A 222 0.06 19.20 2.55
C LEU A 222 1.60 19.10 2.52
N ARG A 223 2.31 20.20 2.79
CA ARG A 223 3.77 20.21 2.89
C ARG A 223 4.26 19.29 4.01
N ALA A 224 3.68 19.42 5.21
CA ALA A 224 4.06 18.59 6.35
C ALA A 224 3.82 17.09 6.11
N VAL A 225 2.76 16.73 5.39
CA VAL A 225 2.46 15.34 5.03
C VAL A 225 3.45 14.81 4.00
N LEU A 226 3.75 15.58 2.95
CA LEU A 226 4.75 15.20 1.94
C LEU A 226 6.14 15.07 2.55
N GLU A 227 6.49 15.95 3.47
CA GLU A 227 7.73 15.89 4.25
C GLU A 227 7.78 14.62 5.10
N ALA A 228 6.71 14.33 5.83
CA ALA A 228 6.63 13.12 6.65
C ALA A 228 6.75 11.82 5.83
N TYR A 229 6.14 11.74 4.64
CA TYR A 229 6.33 10.59 3.74
C TYR A 229 7.76 10.50 3.22
N ALA A 230 8.35 11.62 2.82
CA ALA A 230 9.71 11.63 2.27
C ALA A 230 10.79 11.23 3.29
N GLU A 231 10.53 11.50 4.57
CA GLU A 231 11.46 11.24 5.67
C GLU A 231 11.17 9.93 6.42
N GLY A 232 10.14 9.18 6.01
CA GLY A 232 9.73 7.94 6.67
C GLY A 232 9.06 8.17 8.04
N HIS A 233 8.56 9.38 8.29
CA HIS A 233 7.76 9.73 9.47
C HIS A 233 6.27 9.44 9.30
N ARG A 234 5.85 9.04 8.10
CA ARG A 234 4.49 8.60 7.78
C ARG A 234 4.60 7.47 6.77
N GLU A 235 4.17 6.27 7.15
CA GLU A 235 4.39 5.08 6.32
C GLU A 235 3.29 4.89 5.26
N SER A 236 3.69 4.54 4.04
CA SER A 236 2.79 4.20 2.93
C SER A 236 3.57 3.63 1.74
N GLY A 237 3.20 2.44 1.29
CA GLY A 237 3.69 1.87 0.04
C GLY A 237 3.25 2.63 -1.20
N PHE A 238 2.20 3.43 -1.13
CA PHE A 238 1.82 4.32 -2.21
C PHE A 238 2.65 5.61 -2.23
N MET A 239 2.70 6.32 -1.10
CA MET A 239 3.16 7.71 -1.07
C MET A 239 4.66 7.87 -0.77
N GLU A 240 5.29 6.98 0.01
CA GLU A 240 6.73 7.12 0.30
C GLU A 240 7.60 7.05 -0.96
N PRO A 241 7.39 6.09 -1.90
CA PRO A 241 8.19 6.05 -3.14
C PRO A 241 8.02 7.29 -4.02
N LEU A 242 6.91 8.01 -3.86
CA LEU A 242 6.63 9.25 -4.59
C LEU A 242 7.20 10.48 -3.90
N ALA A 243 7.18 10.51 -2.57
CA ALA A 243 7.62 11.65 -1.77
C ALA A 243 9.14 11.67 -1.55
N ALA A 244 9.77 10.52 -1.34
CA ALA A 244 11.20 10.38 -1.07
C ALA A 244 12.13 11.08 -2.10
N PRO A 245 11.87 11.04 -3.42
CA PRO A 245 12.73 11.73 -4.39
C PRO A 245 12.45 13.23 -4.55
N LEU A 246 11.44 13.80 -3.87
CA LEU A 246 11.05 15.21 -4.04
C LEU A 246 11.99 16.12 -3.23
N SER A 247 12.46 17.20 -3.86
CA SER A 247 13.13 18.29 -3.12
C SER A 247 12.15 19.07 -2.25
N GLU A 248 12.66 19.77 -1.24
CA GLU A 248 11.85 20.66 -0.40
C GLU A 248 11.05 21.68 -1.24
N ASP A 249 11.70 22.36 -2.18
CA ASP A 249 11.05 23.31 -3.10
C ASP A 249 9.92 22.65 -3.91
N THR A 250 10.12 21.40 -4.35
CA THR A 250 9.11 20.65 -5.09
C THR A 250 7.92 20.32 -4.19
N ARG A 251 8.16 19.90 -2.93
CA ARG A 251 7.11 19.65 -1.93
C ARG A 251 6.30 20.92 -1.66
N ILE A 252 6.97 22.06 -1.50
CA ILE A 252 6.33 23.39 -1.32
C ILE A 252 5.47 23.74 -2.54
N GLY A 253 6.01 23.59 -3.75
CA GLY A 253 5.29 23.90 -4.99
C GLY A 253 4.04 23.03 -5.19
N ILE A 254 4.14 21.73 -4.90
CA ILE A 254 3.00 20.80 -4.96
C ILE A 254 1.93 21.18 -3.94
N ALA A 255 2.33 21.44 -2.69
CA ALA A 255 1.40 21.85 -1.64
C ALA A 255 0.68 23.16 -1.98
N ALA A 256 1.42 24.17 -2.46
CA ALA A 256 0.85 25.44 -2.89
C ALA A 256 -0.15 25.24 -4.04
N ARG A 257 0.21 24.44 -5.07
CA ARG A 257 -0.65 24.14 -6.20
C ARG A 257 -1.99 23.55 -5.77
N TYR A 258 -1.99 22.45 -5.02
CA TYR A 258 -3.24 21.78 -4.60
C TYR A 258 -4.07 22.64 -3.66
N SER A 259 -3.44 23.42 -2.77
CA SER A 259 -4.17 24.32 -1.86
C SER A 259 -4.97 25.41 -2.59
N GLN A 260 -4.57 25.77 -3.81
CA GLN A 260 -5.23 26.80 -4.62
C GLN A 260 -6.24 26.23 -5.62
N MET A 261 -6.39 24.91 -5.71
CA MET A 261 -7.38 24.29 -6.59
C MET A 261 -8.79 24.43 -6.00
N GLU A 262 -9.77 24.56 -6.89
CA GLU A 262 -11.18 24.69 -6.52
C GLU A 262 -11.66 23.41 -5.80
N PRO A 263 -12.12 23.51 -4.54
CA PRO A 263 -12.54 22.35 -3.79
C PRO A 263 -14.03 22.01 -3.96
N LEU A 264 -14.35 20.75 -4.28
CA LEU A 264 -15.74 20.25 -4.23
C LEU A 264 -16.10 19.66 -2.87
N TRP A 265 -15.15 18.99 -2.19
CA TRP A 265 -15.36 18.29 -0.90
C TRP A 265 -16.67 17.47 -0.85
N GLN A 266 -16.83 16.55 -1.82
CA GLN A 266 -17.96 15.63 -1.90
C GLN A 266 -17.45 14.18 -1.74
N GLY A 267 -17.32 13.71 -0.52
CA GLY A 267 -16.77 12.38 -0.23
C GLY A 267 -17.68 11.25 -0.71
N THR A 268 -17.10 10.07 -0.94
CA THR A 268 -17.90 8.84 -1.09
C THR A 268 -18.33 8.39 0.30
N PRO A 269 -19.64 8.28 0.57
CA PRO A 269 -20.11 7.81 1.87
C PRO A 269 -19.66 6.38 2.12
N LEU A 270 -19.29 6.08 3.37
CA LEU A 270 -19.00 4.73 3.82
C LEU A 270 -20.32 3.99 4.13
N PRO A 271 -20.74 2.97 3.36
CA PRO A 271 -22.07 2.38 3.50
C PRO A 271 -22.27 1.61 4.80
N MET A 272 -21.19 1.08 5.39
CA MET A 272 -21.22 0.28 6.61
C MET A 272 -21.35 1.12 7.90
N GLY A 273 -21.34 2.46 7.81
CA GLY A 273 -21.46 3.34 8.96
C GLY A 273 -22.79 4.11 9.03
N ASN A 274 -23.23 4.39 10.25
CA ASN A 274 -24.35 5.26 10.58
C ASN A 274 -23.87 6.72 10.75
N ALA A 275 -24.10 7.54 9.72
CA ALA A 275 -23.72 8.95 9.72
C ALA A 275 -24.43 9.82 10.79
N GLU A 276 -25.61 9.43 11.27
CA GLU A 276 -26.31 10.21 12.32
C GLU A 276 -25.64 10.00 13.67
N ARG A 277 -25.30 8.75 14.00
CA ARG A 277 -24.50 8.42 15.20
C ARG A 277 -23.09 9.00 15.09
N GLY A 278 -22.48 8.93 13.91
CA GLY A 278 -21.19 9.55 13.62
C GLY A 278 -21.19 11.06 13.86
N ALA A 279 -22.28 11.76 13.52
CA ALA A 279 -22.44 13.19 13.79
C ALA A 279 -22.44 13.48 15.30
N GLU A 280 -23.11 12.66 16.10
CA GLU A 280 -23.14 12.82 17.55
C GLU A 280 -21.73 12.68 18.15
N LEU A 281 -21.02 11.60 17.79
CA LEU A 281 -19.64 11.36 18.24
C LEU A 281 -18.69 12.47 17.78
N ALA A 282 -18.77 12.86 16.50
CA ALA A 282 -17.88 13.87 15.93
C ALA A 282 -18.09 15.27 16.52
N GLN A 283 -19.35 15.64 16.79
CA GLN A 283 -19.67 16.99 17.27
C GLN A 283 -19.57 17.12 18.78
N ARG A 284 -20.03 16.12 19.54
CA ARG A 284 -20.12 16.18 21.01
C ARG A 284 -19.02 15.41 21.72
N GLY A 285 -18.43 14.41 21.06
CA GLY A 285 -17.61 13.41 21.74
C GLY A 285 -18.47 12.50 22.62
N ASP A 286 -17.81 11.75 23.50
CA ASP A 286 -18.44 10.96 24.55
C ASP A 286 -17.57 11.02 25.81
N GLU A 287 -18.02 11.81 26.79
CA GLU A 287 -17.31 11.98 28.07
C GLU A 287 -17.20 10.68 28.86
N HIS A 288 -18.12 9.72 28.70
CA HIS A 288 -18.06 8.44 29.40
C HIS A 288 -17.03 7.49 28.78
N ALA A 289 -16.68 7.71 27.51
CA ALA A 289 -15.68 6.96 26.77
C ALA A 289 -14.35 7.73 26.60
N ASP A 290 -14.16 8.85 27.32
CA ASP A 290 -13.01 9.76 27.17
C ASP A 290 -12.77 10.20 25.70
N LEU A 291 -13.85 10.32 24.91
CA LEU A 291 -13.79 10.72 23.51
C LEU A 291 -14.01 12.23 23.36
N ALA A 292 -12.99 12.92 22.86
CA ALA A 292 -13.09 14.34 22.52
C ALA A 292 -13.88 14.57 21.21
N SER A 293 -14.55 15.72 21.12
CA SER A 293 -15.20 16.18 19.87
C SER A 293 -14.17 16.36 18.74
N CYS A 294 -14.38 15.67 17.62
CA CYS A 294 -13.57 15.81 16.41
C CYS A 294 -13.67 17.23 15.83
N ALA A 295 -14.88 17.81 15.87
CA ALA A 295 -15.18 19.15 15.37
C ALA A 295 -14.38 20.24 16.09
N SER A 296 -13.94 20.00 17.33
CA SER A 296 -13.11 20.95 18.09
C SER A 296 -11.78 21.30 17.40
N CYS A 297 -11.25 20.38 16.58
CA CYS A 297 -9.99 20.55 15.86
C CYS A 297 -10.18 20.63 14.34
N HIS A 298 -11.04 19.79 13.78
CA HIS A 298 -11.19 19.62 12.34
C HIS A 298 -12.21 20.56 11.68
N GLU A 299 -12.96 21.34 12.47
CA GLU A 299 -14.01 22.24 12.01
C GLU A 299 -13.88 23.65 12.66
N GLY A 300 -14.79 24.55 12.29
CA GLY A 300 -14.93 25.88 12.89
C GLY A 300 -14.13 27.00 12.21
N GLY A 301 -13.40 26.70 11.14
CA GLY A 301 -12.74 27.65 10.24
C GLY A 301 -13.32 27.63 8.83
N GLY A 302 -12.79 28.49 7.95
CA GLY A 302 -13.28 28.67 6.58
C GLY A 302 -14.66 29.33 6.51
N ASP A 303 -15.07 29.73 5.30
CA ASP A 303 -16.37 30.40 5.08
C ASP A 303 -17.55 29.44 5.27
N ASP A 304 -17.33 28.13 5.12
CA ASP A 304 -18.34 27.08 5.30
C ASP A 304 -18.36 26.50 6.72
N GLY A 305 -17.44 26.91 7.61
CA GLY A 305 -17.31 26.39 8.98
C GLY A 305 -16.81 24.94 9.08
N LEU A 306 -16.49 24.30 7.95
CA LEU A 306 -16.10 22.89 7.87
C LEU A 306 -14.60 22.69 7.69
N ALA A 307 -13.83 23.79 7.56
CA ALA A 307 -12.38 23.75 7.59
C ALA A 307 -11.88 23.84 9.06
N PRO A 308 -10.68 23.34 9.36
CA PRO A 308 -10.06 23.56 10.66
C PRO A 308 -9.66 25.03 10.83
N ARG A 309 -9.55 25.48 12.09
CA ARG A 309 -9.04 26.84 12.39
C ARG A 309 -7.53 26.98 12.22
N ARG A 310 -6.80 25.86 12.15
CA ARG A 310 -5.35 25.81 12.04
C ARG A 310 -4.94 25.21 10.72
N ASP A 311 -3.96 25.83 10.08
CA ASP A 311 -3.44 25.40 8.78
C ASP A 311 -2.60 24.11 8.89
N ASP A 312 -2.10 23.76 10.08
CA ASP A 312 -1.37 22.51 10.35
C ASP A 312 -2.30 21.30 10.62
N THR A 313 -3.62 21.49 10.52
CA THR A 313 -4.63 20.46 10.75
C THR A 313 -5.38 20.19 9.44
N PRO A 314 -5.66 18.93 9.06
CA PRO A 314 -6.37 18.65 7.82
C PRO A 314 -7.86 18.97 7.93
N ARG A 315 -8.41 19.50 6.84
CA ARG A 315 -9.83 19.33 6.54
C ARG A 315 -10.14 17.87 6.24
N ILE A 316 -11.13 17.31 6.92
CA ILE A 316 -11.64 15.94 6.70
C ILE A 316 -13.11 15.92 6.24
N ALA A 317 -13.84 17.03 6.39
CA ALA A 317 -15.18 17.19 5.87
C ALA A 317 -15.20 17.08 4.34
N GLY A 318 -15.98 16.13 3.83
CA GLY A 318 -16.11 15.82 2.41
C GLY A 318 -14.97 15.00 1.83
N GLN A 319 -14.14 14.39 2.69
CA GLN A 319 -13.14 13.41 2.27
C GLN A 319 -13.76 12.03 2.07
N ASP A 320 -13.08 11.12 1.37
CA ASP A 320 -13.56 9.76 1.19
C ASP A 320 -13.73 8.98 2.52
N GLY A 321 -14.87 8.28 2.66
CA GLY A 321 -15.20 7.55 3.87
C GLY A 321 -14.28 6.36 4.16
N TYR A 322 -13.87 5.59 3.16
CA TYR A 322 -12.92 4.50 3.35
C TYR A 322 -11.53 5.03 3.73
N TRP A 323 -11.13 6.16 3.14
CA TRP A 323 -9.89 6.83 3.53
C TRP A 323 -9.93 7.25 5.01
N ILE A 324 -10.99 7.91 5.47
CA ILE A 324 -11.13 8.32 6.88
C ILE A 324 -11.10 7.09 7.80
N TYR A 325 -11.85 6.05 7.44
CA TYR A 325 -11.92 4.80 8.18
C TYR A 325 -10.54 4.15 8.36
N ASN A 326 -9.78 4.00 7.27
CA ASN A 326 -8.45 3.39 7.30
C ASN A 326 -7.46 4.21 8.14
N TRP A 327 -7.48 5.55 8.04
CA TRP A 327 -6.61 6.39 8.85
C TRP A 327 -6.96 6.34 10.34
N LEU A 328 -8.25 6.36 10.70
CA LEU A 328 -8.69 6.21 12.09
C LEU A 328 -8.31 4.84 12.67
N LYS A 329 -8.48 3.74 11.91
CA LYS A 329 -8.00 2.41 12.33
C LYS A 329 -6.49 2.38 12.53
N MET A 330 -5.73 2.96 11.59
CA MET A 330 -4.28 3.05 11.71
C MET A 330 -3.86 3.89 12.93
N TYR A 331 -4.53 5.01 13.24
CA TYR A 331 -4.25 5.78 14.46
C TYR A 331 -4.59 5.02 15.75
N ARG A 332 -5.57 4.11 15.74
CA ARG A 332 -5.95 3.31 16.91
C ARG A 332 -5.04 2.09 17.12
N ASP A 333 -4.74 1.38 16.04
CA ASP A 333 -4.17 0.02 16.05
C ASP A 333 -2.75 -0.08 15.48
N GLY A 334 -2.37 0.85 14.60
CA GLY A 334 -1.14 0.80 13.81
C GLY A 334 -0.02 1.72 14.33
N PRO A 335 1.12 1.77 13.63
CA PRO A 335 2.16 2.74 13.92
C PRO A 335 1.65 4.14 13.58
N VAL A 336 1.58 4.98 14.60
CA VAL A 336 1.15 6.36 14.45
C VAL A 336 2.26 7.16 13.75
N PRO A 337 1.94 7.98 12.74
CA PRO A 337 2.93 8.85 12.10
C PRO A 337 3.69 9.68 13.13
N THR A 338 5.00 9.85 12.97
CA THR A 338 5.80 10.70 13.84
C THR A 338 5.76 12.15 13.37
N THR A 339 4.59 12.78 13.46
CA THR A 339 4.40 14.21 13.15
C THR A 339 4.01 14.99 14.41
N PRO A 340 4.20 16.33 14.45
CA PRO A 340 3.97 17.12 15.67
C PRO A 340 2.59 16.96 16.32
N ARG A 341 1.56 16.59 15.56
CA ARG A 341 0.16 16.48 16.03
C ARG A 341 -0.41 15.07 15.97
N ALA A 342 0.32 14.09 15.47
CA ALA A 342 -0.20 12.73 15.29
C ALA A 342 -0.62 12.06 16.61
N HIS A 343 0.07 12.35 17.72
CA HIS A 343 -0.31 11.87 19.06
C HIS A 343 -1.71 12.33 19.51
N LEU A 344 -2.21 13.46 18.98
CA LEU A 344 -3.57 13.93 19.26
C LEU A 344 -4.60 13.04 18.54
N MET A 345 -4.30 12.63 17.31
CA MET A 345 -5.15 11.72 16.55
C MET A 345 -5.11 10.30 17.13
N GLU A 346 -3.95 9.84 17.60
CA GLU A 346 -3.85 8.57 18.34
C GLU A 346 -4.74 8.60 19.58
N ALA A 347 -4.65 9.64 20.40
CA ALA A 347 -5.48 9.80 21.59
C ALA A 347 -6.98 9.85 21.25
N ALA A 348 -7.35 10.55 20.18
CA ALA A 348 -8.73 10.63 19.71
C ALA A 348 -9.27 9.30 19.14
N ALA A 349 -8.41 8.50 18.51
CA ALA A 349 -8.81 7.23 17.90
C ALA A 349 -8.81 6.06 18.90
N LYS A 350 -8.02 6.13 19.97
CA LYS A 350 -7.85 5.04 20.94
C LYS A 350 -9.14 4.49 21.57
N PRO A 351 -10.11 5.33 21.99
CA PRO A 351 -11.34 4.82 22.60
C PRO A 351 -12.36 4.30 21.59
N LEU A 352 -12.15 4.50 20.29
CA LEU A 352 -13.14 4.18 19.26
C LEU A 352 -13.25 2.68 19.00
N THR A 353 -14.47 2.16 19.02
CA THR A 353 -14.79 0.83 18.47
C THR A 353 -14.74 0.84 16.94
N ASP A 354 -14.74 -0.34 16.30
CA ASP A 354 -14.82 -0.42 14.84
C ASP A 354 -16.08 0.26 14.27
N GLU A 355 -17.20 0.16 14.99
CA GLU A 355 -18.44 0.83 14.62
C GLU A 355 -18.34 2.36 14.77
N ASP A 356 -17.71 2.86 15.84
CA ASP A 356 -17.48 4.31 16.00
C ASP A 356 -16.67 4.90 14.85
N ILE A 357 -15.61 4.19 14.45
CA ILE A 357 -14.76 4.56 13.32
C ILE A 357 -15.59 4.59 12.03
N ALA A 358 -16.40 3.55 11.77
CA ALA A 358 -17.26 3.49 10.59
C ALA A 358 -18.28 4.63 10.56
N ASP A 359 -18.91 4.93 11.69
CA ASP A 359 -19.91 5.98 11.84
C ASP A 359 -19.31 7.38 11.61
N ILE A 360 -18.18 7.69 12.25
CA ILE A 360 -17.48 8.97 12.12
C ILE A 360 -17.04 9.16 10.66
N ALA A 361 -16.49 8.13 10.02
CA ALA A 361 -16.10 8.16 8.62
C ALA A 361 -17.30 8.39 7.69
N ALA A 362 -18.43 7.70 7.95
CA ALA A 362 -19.66 7.88 7.18
C ALA A 362 -20.25 9.29 7.32
N TYR A 363 -20.14 9.90 8.51
CA TYR A 363 -20.55 11.28 8.76
C TYR A 363 -19.70 12.28 7.99
N TYR A 364 -18.37 12.27 8.20
CA TYR A 364 -17.47 13.26 7.59
C TYR A 364 -17.46 13.19 6.06
N ALA A 365 -17.63 11.99 5.48
CA ALA A 365 -17.71 11.83 4.03
C ALA A 365 -18.94 12.50 3.41
N ARG A 366 -20.03 12.67 4.17
CA ARG A 366 -21.27 13.32 3.71
C ARG A 366 -21.27 14.84 3.92
N LEU A 367 -20.36 15.37 4.73
CA LEU A 367 -20.25 16.82 4.92
C LEU A 367 -19.79 17.48 3.63
N ARG A 368 -20.53 18.48 3.18
CA ARG A 368 -20.23 19.24 1.96
C ARG A 368 -20.39 20.73 2.22
N PRO A 369 -19.56 21.59 1.59
CA PRO A 369 -19.78 23.03 1.63
C PRO A 369 -21.19 23.35 1.12
N MET A 370 -21.91 24.24 1.82
CA MET A 370 -23.13 24.81 1.25
C MET A 370 -22.72 25.84 0.21
N ILE A 371 -22.85 25.51 -1.07
CA ILE A 371 -22.67 26.48 -2.15
C ILE A 371 -23.88 27.42 -2.08
N GLU A 372 -23.71 28.61 -1.51
CA GLU A 372 -24.65 29.70 -1.75
C GLU A 372 -24.54 30.09 -3.23
N THR A 373 -25.49 29.61 -4.04
CA THR A 373 -25.72 30.20 -5.37
C THR A 373 -26.05 31.67 -5.18
N ARG A 374 -25.09 32.55 -5.46
CA ARG A 374 -25.33 33.99 -5.61
C ARG A 374 -25.87 34.32 -6.99
#